data_AF-A0A7W3NDV3-F1
#
_entry.id   AF-A0A7W3NDV3-F1
#
_cell.length_a   1.000
_cell.length_b   1.000
_cell.length_c   1.000
_cell.angle_alpha   90.00
_cell.angle_beta   90.00
_cell.angle_gamma   90.00
#
_symmetry.space_group_name_H-M   'P 1'
#
loop_
_entity.id
_entity.type
_entity.pdbx_description
1 polymer ?
#
loop_
_entity_poly.entity_id
_entity_poly.type
_entity_poly.pdbx_seq_one_letter_code
_entity_poly.pdbx_strand_id
1 'polypeptide(L)'
;MISLHRILKLRDLEIFHVSRNGRIISYVVIEDTRNPFTEEDKKLDPLCYMDAEDIDAILNVFRISIINDEKLNEEDSDLITSFFSDFVNNTNLTNFIIKEYIQEDLYDHEVNLKFFNKMLKNIGSNYSIEEFDEMNWIYLSQD
;
A
#
# COMPACT_ATOMS: atom_id res chain seq x y z
N MET A 1 -19.87 -2.81 -5.65
CA MET A 1 -19.27 -2.65 -4.31
C MET A 1 -18.06 -3.56 -4.23
N ILE A 2 -16.90 -3.03 -3.88
CA ILE A 2 -15.71 -3.85 -3.65
C ILE A 2 -15.79 -4.51 -2.27
N SER A 3 -15.12 -5.64 -2.12
CA SER A 3 -14.89 -6.29 -0.83
C SER A 3 -13.39 -6.33 -0.59
N LEU A 4 -12.99 -5.90 0.60
CA LEU A 4 -11.59 -5.87 1.03
C LEU A 4 -11.33 -7.04 1.96
N HIS A 5 -10.27 -7.78 1.67
CA HIS A 5 -9.76 -8.79 2.57
C HIS A 5 -8.34 -8.40 2.96
N ARG A 6 -8.13 -7.98 4.21
CA ARG A 6 -6.79 -7.68 4.75
C ARG A 6 -6.05 -8.99 5.00
N ILE A 7 -4.88 -9.13 4.39
CA ILE A 7 -4.11 -10.38 4.42
C ILE A 7 -2.86 -10.22 5.27
N LEU A 8 -2.26 -9.05 5.20
CA LEU A 8 -1.14 -8.69 6.06
C LEU A 8 -1.49 -7.42 6.81
N LYS A 9 -1.20 -7.45 8.11
CA LYS A 9 -1.24 -6.27 8.98
C LYS A 9 0.03 -6.21 9.80
N LEU A 10 0.91 -5.29 9.45
CA LEU A 10 2.02 -4.87 10.29
C LEU A 10 1.71 -3.48 10.87
N ARG A 11 2.64 -2.95 11.65
CA ARG A 11 2.49 -1.64 12.29
C ARG A 11 2.27 -0.51 11.27
N ASP A 12 3.01 -0.58 10.17
CA ASP A 12 3.23 0.51 9.21
C ASP A 12 3.02 0.05 7.75
N LEU A 13 2.51 -1.18 7.59
CA LEU A 13 2.30 -1.83 6.30
C LEU A 13 1.03 -2.68 6.36
N GLU A 14 0.11 -2.45 5.44
CA GLU A 14 -1.07 -3.29 5.26
C GLU A 14 -1.17 -3.77 3.81
N ILE A 15 -1.57 -5.04 3.60
CA ILE A 15 -1.82 -5.60 2.28
C ILE A 15 -3.25 -6.13 2.21
N PHE A 16 -3.98 -5.71 1.19
CA PHE A 16 -5.36 -6.08 0.93
C PHE A 16 -5.48 -6.84 -0.40
N HIS A 17 -6.32 -7.88 -0.43
CA HIS A 17 -7.01 -8.27 -1.67
C HIS A 17 -8.21 -7.37 -1.85
N VAL A 18 -8.34 -6.82 -3.05
CA VAL A 18 -9.56 -6.17 -3.50
C VAL A 18 -10.30 -7.12 -4.40
N SER A 19 -11.56 -7.35 -4.09
CA SER A 19 -12.43 -8.22 -4.88
C SER A 19 -13.72 -7.52 -5.28
N ARG A 20 -14.24 -7.85 -6.46
CA ARG A 20 -15.49 -7.33 -7.00
C ARG A 20 -16.25 -8.51 -7.61
N ASN A 21 -17.52 -8.66 -7.25
CA ASN A 21 -18.37 -9.77 -7.70
C ASN A 21 -17.74 -11.17 -7.46
N GLY A 22 -17.04 -11.34 -6.33
CA GLY A 22 -16.39 -12.60 -5.97
C GLY A 22 -15.08 -12.91 -6.71
N ARG A 23 -14.58 -12.01 -7.55
CA ARG A 23 -13.29 -12.13 -8.24
C ARG A 23 -12.29 -11.14 -7.65
N ILE A 24 -11.05 -11.57 -7.44
CA ILE A 24 -9.96 -10.66 -7.09
C ILE A 24 -9.66 -9.80 -8.32
N ILE A 25 -9.54 -8.49 -8.11
CA ILE A 25 -9.24 -7.53 -9.16
C ILE A 25 -7.89 -6.83 -8.94
N SER A 26 -7.39 -6.78 -7.71
CA SER A 26 -6.03 -6.30 -7.42
C SER A 26 -5.57 -6.67 -6.03
N TYR A 27 -4.27 -6.49 -5.81
CA TYR A 27 -3.70 -6.29 -4.50
C TYR A 27 -3.48 -4.79 -4.25
N VAL A 28 -3.69 -4.36 -3.02
CA VAL A 28 -3.36 -2.99 -2.60
C VAL A 28 -2.45 -3.05 -1.39
N VAL A 29 -1.29 -2.41 -1.50
CA VAL A 29 -0.33 -2.22 -0.42
C VAL A 29 -0.44 -0.79 0.07
N ILE A 30 -0.60 -0.61 1.37
CA ILE A 30 -0.56 0.70 2.03
C ILE A 30 0.66 0.73 2.94
N GLU A 31 1.56 1.67 2.69
CA GLU A 31 2.71 1.96 3.56
C GLU A 31 2.47 3.28 4.30
N ASP A 32 2.50 3.23 5.63
CA ASP A 32 2.59 4.43 6.47
C ASP A 32 4.05 4.87 6.53
N THR A 33 4.40 5.96 5.84
CA THR A 33 5.80 6.40 5.80
C THR A 33 6.24 7.04 7.11
N ARG A 34 5.30 7.50 7.95
CA ARG A 34 5.53 8.33 9.15
C ARG A 34 6.38 9.58 8.91
N ASN A 35 6.44 10.01 7.66
CA ASN A 35 7.28 11.11 7.23
C ASN A 35 6.47 12.01 6.29
N PRO A 36 6.82 13.31 6.22
CA PRO A 36 6.27 14.21 5.22
C PRO A 36 6.72 13.81 3.80
N PHE A 37 6.24 14.55 2.80
CA PHE A 37 6.68 14.37 1.42
C PHE A 37 8.20 14.53 1.29
N THR A 38 8.84 13.61 0.56
CA THR A 38 10.23 13.78 0.16
C THR A 38 10.37 14.83 -0.92
N GLU A 39 11.57 15.38 -1.12
CA GLU A 39 11.84 16.33 -2.21
C GLU A 39 11.56 15.76 -3.61
N GLU A 40 11.61 14.44 -3.78
CA GLU A 40 11.20 13.80 -5.03
C GLU A 40 9.67 13.70 -5.14
N ASP A 41 8.98 13.42 -4.03
CA ASP A 41 7.51 13.36 -4.04
C ASP A 41 6.91 14.74 -4.39
N LYS A 42 7.51 15.83 -3.88
CA LYS A 42 7.08 17.22 -4.18
C LYS A 42 7.15 17.57 -5.66
N LYS A 43 7.87 16.81 -6.49
CA LYS A 43 7.94 17.02 -7.96
C LYS A 43 6.80 16.34 -8.71
N LEU A 44 6.01 15.49 -8.06
CA LEU A 44 4.90 14.78 -8.68
C LEU A 44 3.71 15.73 -8.91
N ASP A 45 2.94 15.49 -9.97
CA ASP A 45 1.64 16.14 -10.17
C ASP A 45 0.62 15.59 -9.15
N PRO A 46 -0.23 16.42 -8.53
CA PRO A 46 -0.30 17.89 -8.65
C PRO A 46 0.56 18.64 -7.62
N LEU A 47 1.30 17.92 -6.77
CA LEU A 47 2.08 18.50 -5.66
C LEU A 47 3.06 19.58 -6.12
N CYS A 48 3.64 19.44 -7.31
CA CYS A 48 4.58 20.41 -7.87
C CYS A 48 3.97 21.79 -8.16
N TYR A 49 2.65 21.93 -8.10
CA TYR A 49 1.93 23.20 -8.26
C TYR A 49 1.40 23.77 -6.93
N MET A 50 1.55 23.05 -5.82
CA MET A 50 1.07 23.49 -4.51
C MET A 50 2.06 24.42 -3.83
N ASP A 51 1.54 25.31 -2.97
CA ASP A 51 2.36 26.21 -2.17
C ASP A 51 3.17 25.44 -1.12
N ALA A 52 4.42 25.86 -0.90
CA ALA A 52 5.33 25.17 0.01
C ALA A 52 4.80 25.11 1.45
N GLU A 53 4.11 26.16 1.92
CA GLU A 53 3.50 26.16 3.26
C GLU A 53 2.45 25.06 3.44
N ASP A 54 1.62 24.82 2.41
CA ASP A 54 0.59 23.78 2.46
C ASP A 54 1.21 22.38 2.38
N ILE A 55 2.22 22.19 1.52
CA ILE A 55 2.94 20.92 1.40
C ILE A 55 3.66 20.58 2.72
N ASP A 56 4.34 21.55 3.32
CA ASP A 56 5.12 21.36 4.54
C ASP A 56 4.24 21.20 5.79
N ALA A 57 2.96 21.57 5.72
CA ALA A 57 1.97 21.27 6.77
C ALA A 57 1.59 19.78 6.85
N ILE A 58 1.84 19.00 5.78
CA ILE A 58 1.60 17.56 5.77
C ILE A 58 2.70 16.86 6.55
N LEU A 59 2.33 16.20 7.64
CA LEU A 59 3.25 15.56 8.57
C LEU A 59 3.47 14.08 8.25
N ASN A 60 2.54 13.46 7.53
CA ASN A 60 2.64 12.05 7.17
C ASN A 60 2.05 11.79 5.78
N VAL A 61 2.73 10.95 5.01
CA VAL A 61 2.31 10.52 3.68
C VAL A 61 2.10 9.01 3.67
N PHE A 62 0.95 8.56 3.17
CA PHE A 62 0.72 7.16 2.85
C PHE A 62 1.14 6.86 1.41
N ARG A 63 1.86 5.77 1.19
CA ARG A 63 2.10 5.26 -0.17
C ARG A 63 1.14 4.11 -0.44
N ILE A 64 0.31 4.29 -1.44
CA ILE A 64 -0.67 3.29 -1.87
C ILE A 64 -0.20 2.72 -3.20
N SER A 65 0.11 1.43 -3.22
CA SER A 65 0.51 0.72 -4.42
C SER A 65 -0.60 -0.24 -4.82
N ILE A 66 -1.21 0.00 -5.98
CA ILE A 66 -2.20 -0.89 -6.58
C ILE A 66 -1.44 -1.82 -7.53
N ILE A 67 -1.57 -3.12 -7.33
CA ILE A 67 -0.75 -4.13 -8.01
C ILE A 67 -1.67 -5.14 -8.68
N ASN A 68 -1.44 -5.38 -9.96
CA ASN A 68 -2.15 -6.40 -10.72
C ASN A 68 -1.20 -7.12 -11.70
N ASP A 69 -1.61 -8.28 -12.21
CA ASP A 69 -0.85 -9.04 -13.22
C ASP A 69 -0.82 -8.36 -14.59
N GLU A 70 -1.90 -7.65 -14.91
CA GLU A 70 -2.04 -6.83 -16.10
C GLU A 70 -2.48 -5.42 -15.73
N LYS A 71 -2.42 -4.48 -16.70
CA LYS A 71 -2.97 -3.14 -16.50
C LYS A 71 -4.46 -3.22 -16.17
N LEU A 72 -4.87 -2.56 -15.09
CA LEU A 72 -6.29 -2.47 -14.74
C LEU A 72 -7.07 -1.75 -15.84
N ASN A 73 -8.33 -2.15 -16.01
CA ASN A 73 -9.26 -1.34 -16.78
C ASN A 73 -9.54 -0.02 -16.03
N GLU A 74 -9.92 1.01 -16.77
CA GLU A 74 -10.14 2.36 -16.23
C GLU A 74 -11.19 2.37 -15.11
N GLU A 75 -12.27 1.59 -15.25
CA GLU A 75 -13.33 1.52 -14.24
C GLU A 75 -12.84 0.97 -12.89
N ASP A 76 -12.09 -0.13 -12.91
CA ASP A 76 -11.56 -0.74 -11.69
C ASP A 76 -10.40 0.09 -11.11
N SER A 77 -9.56 0.69 -11.96
CA SER A 77 -8.51 1.64 -11.57
C SER A 77 -9.09 2.83 -10.80
N ASP A 78 -10.07 3.51 -11.39
CA ASP A 78 -10.75 4.67 -10.78
C ASP A 78 -11.45 4.28 -9.48
N LEU A 79 -12.14 3.13 -9.48
CA LEU A 79 -12.85 2.62 -8.31
C LEU A 79 -11.91 2.35 -7.13
N ILE A 80 -10.79 1.67 -7.37
CA ILE A 80 -9.80 1.35 -6.33
C ILE A 80 -9.13 2.64 -5.85
N THR A 81 -8.70 3.50 -6.78
CA THR A 81 -8.04 4.76 -6.48
C THR A 81 -8.92 5.66 -5.62
N SER A 82 -10.17 5.88 -6.03
CA SER A 82 -11.13 6.70 -5.26
C SER A 82 -11.38 6.10 -3.88
N PHE A 83 -11.60 4.78 -3.79
CA PHE A 83 -11.84 4.13 -2.51
C PHE A 83 -10.68 4.32 -1.53
N PHE A 84 -9.45 4.03 -1.96
CA PHE A 84 -8.30 4.08 -1.06
C PHE A 84 -7.85 5.50 -0.75
N SER A 85 -8.12 6.46 -1.64
CA SER A 85 -7.98 7.88 -1.36
C SER A 85 -8.80 8.29 -0.14
N ASP A 86 -10.09 7.95 -0.14
CA ASP A 86 -11.00 8.24 0.98
C ASP A 86 -10.65 7.42 2.22
N PHE A 87 -10.14 6.20 2.05
CA PHE A 87 -9.78 5.31 3.14
C PHE A 87 -8.64 5.87 4.03
N VAL A 88 -7.62 6.49 3.42
CA VAL A 88 -6.46 7.02 4.17
C VAL A 88 -6.61 8.50 4.53
N ASN A 89 -7.42 9.25 3.78
CA ASN A 89 -7.60 10.69 3.96
C ASN A 89 -8.54 11.03 5.12
N ASN A 90 -8.08 10.76 6.35
CA ASN A 90 -8.87 10.94 7.56
C ASN A 90 -8.59 12.27 8.29
N THR A 91 -7.46 12.93 7.99
CA THR A 91 -7.05 14.18 8.63
C THR A 91 -6.38 15.12 7.64
N ASN A 92 -6.40 16.42 7.93
CA ASN A 92 -5.72 17.44 7.12
C ASN A 92 -4.19 17.48 7.32
N LEU A 93 -3.63 16.68 8.23
CA LEU A 93 -2.18 16.59 8.47
C LEU A 93 -1.55 15.39 7.75
N THR A 94 -2.37 14.59 7.07
CA THR A 94 -1.97 13.40 6.33
C THR A 94 -2.32 13.55 4.86
N ASN A 95 -1.49 13.00 3.99
CA ASN A 95 -1.78 12.91 2.57
C ASN A 95 -1.32 11.56 2.01
N PHE A 96 -1.45 11.32 0.71
CA PHE A 96 -1.09 10.05 0.11
C PHE A 96 -0.60 10.19 -1.33
N ILE A 97 0.10 9.16 -1.81
CA ILE A 97 0.54 9.01 -3.19
C ILE A 97 0.06 7.64 -3.67
N ILE A 98 -0.67 7.60 -4.79
CA ILE A 98 -1.16 6.35 -5.39
C ILE A 98 -0.37 6.06 -6.66
N LYS A 99 0.09 4.81 -6.82
CA LYS A 99 0.73 4.32 -8.04
C LYS A 99 0.25 2.92 -8.39
N GLU A 100 0.11 2.67 -9.69
CA GLU A 100 -0.19 1.34 -10.22
C GLU A 100 1.09 0.62 -10.65
N TYR A 101 1.13 -0.68 -10.41
CA TYR A 101 2.24 -1.56 -10.73
C TYR A 101 1.74 -2.85 -11.37
N ILE A 102 2.52 -3.33 -12.34
CA ILE A 102 2.27 -4.60 -13.02
C ILE A 102 3.25 -5.65 -12.46
N GLN A 103 2.74 -6.82 -12.11
CA GLN A 103 3.51 -7.99 -11.71
C GLN A 103 2.92 -9.25 -12.36
N GLU A 104 3.43 -9.64 -13.53
CA GLU A 104 2.82 -10.66 -14.41
C GLU A 104 2.44 -11.98 -13.72
N ASP A 105 3.20 -12.41 -12.70
CA ASP A 105 2.97 -13.68 -12.00
C ASP A 105 2.27 -13.50 -10.64
N LEU A 106 1.58 -12.38 -10.40
CA LEU A 106 0.99 -12.02 -9.12
C LEU A 106 0.06 -13.10 -8.54
N TYR A 107 -0.69 -13.82 -9.38
CA TYR A 107 -1.67 -14.81 -8.94
C TYR A 107 -1.16 -16.26 -9.01
N ASP A 108 0.07 -16.48 -9.45
CA ASP A 108 0.66 -17.82 -9.65
C ASP A 108 1.37 -18.38 -8.40
N HIS A 109 1.58 -17.53 -7.39
CA HIS A 109 2.33 -17.89 -6.18
C HIS A 109 1.40 -18.14 -4.99
N GLU A 110 1.82 -19.05 -4.11
CA GLU A 110 1.20 -19.23 -2.81
C GLU A 110 1.40 -17.98 -1.94
N VAL A 111 0.33 -17.55 -1.27
CA VAL A 111 0.34 -16.37 -0.39
C VAL A 111 1.13 -16.67 0.88
N ASN A 112 2.40 -16.27 0.89
CA ASN A 112 3.35 -16.45 2.00
C ASN A 112 4.33 -15.26 2.10
N LEU A 113 5.27 -15.31 3.05
CA LEU A 113 6.25 -14.24 3.25
C LEU A 113 7.13 -13.96 2.02
N LYS A 114 7.50 -14.99 1.24
CA LYS A 114 8.28 -14.80 0.01
C LYS A 114 7.48 -14.04 -1.04
N PHE A 115 6.19 -14.37 -1.16
CA PHE A 115 5.26 -13.66 -2.04
C PHE A 115 5.14 -12.18 -1.66
N PHE A 116 4.91 -11.86 -0.38
CA PHE A 116 4.83 -10.46 0.06
C PHE A 116 6.15 -9.71 -0.17
N ASN A 117 7.29 -10.29 0.19
CA ASN A 117 8.59 -9.64 -0.03
C ASN A 117 8.87 -9.38 -1.52
N LYS A 118 8.46 -10.31 -2.41
CA LYS A 118 8.57 -10.11 -3.85
C LYS A 118 7.70 -8.95 -4.33
N MET A 119 6.46 -8.86 -3.85
CA MET A 119 5.54 -7.78 -4.14
C MET A 119 6.11 -6.41 -3.70
N LEU A 120 6.59 -6.33 -2.45
CA LEU A 120 7.20 -5.12 -1.90
C LEU A 120 8.42 -4.68 -2.70
N LYS A 121 9.27 -5.64 -3.09
CA LYS A 121 10.42 -5.35 -3.95
C LYS A 121 10.00 -4.81 -5.32
N ASN A 122 8.93 -5.34 -5.93
CA ASN A 122 8.45 -4.90 -7.23
C ASN A 122 8.00 -3.43 -7.22
N ILE A 123 7.36 -3.00 -6.13
CA ILE A 123 6.88 -1.61 -5.98
C ILE A 123 7.97 -0.64 -5.51
N GLY A 124 9.19 -1.13 -5.29
CA GLY A 124 10.32 -0.32 -4.78
C GLY A 124 10.18 0.05 -3.30
N SER A 125 9.44 -0.75 -2.53
CA SER A 125 9.35 -0.58 -1.08
C SER A 125 10.69 -0.88 -0.39
N ASN A 126 10.96 -0.13 0.68
CA ASN A 126 12.10 -0.40 1.57
C ASN A 126 11.78 -1.42 2.66
N TYR A 127 10.53 -1.91 2.74
CA TYR A 127 10.16 -2.94 3.69
C TYR A 127 10.73 -4.30 3.28
N SER A 128 11.28 -5.01 4.26
CA SER A 128 11.51 -6.45 4.19
C SER A 128 10.82 -7.09 5.38
N ILE A 129 9.90 -8.01 5.11
CA ILE A 129 9.19 -8.75 6.13
C ILE A 129 10.06 -9.94 6.50
N GLU A 130 10.61 -9.91 7.70
CA GLU A 130 11.43 -11.00 8.23
C GLU A 130 10.54 -12.14 8.76
N GLU A 131 11.06 -13.37 8.67
CA GLU A 131 10.46 -14.50 9.36
C GLU A 131 10.59 -14.31 10.87
N PHE A 132 9.52 -14.59 11.60
CA PHE A 132 9.55 -14.56 13.06
C PHE A 132 10.50 -15.63 13.58
N ASP A 133 11.48 -15.24 14.38
CA ASP A 133 12.28 -16.18 15.17
C ASP A 133 11.49 -16.58 16.43
N GLU A 134 10.83 -17.75 16.36
CA GLU A 134 10.03 -18.32 17.45
C GLU A 134 10.80 -18.42 18.78
N MET A 135 12.14 -18.53 18.73
CA MET A 135 12.98 -18.70 19.92
C MET A 135 13.00 -17.47 20.82
N ASN A 136 12.82 -16.26 20.27
CA ASN A 136 12.82 -15.01 21.03
C ASN A 136 11.49 -14.74 21.75
N TRP A 137 10.46 -15.57 21.50
CA TRP A 137 9.08 -15.36 21.95
C TRP A 137 8.56 -16.44 22.90
N ILE A 138 9.40 -17.39 23.34
CA ILE A 138 9.07 -18.36 24.41
C ILE A 138 8.54 -17.65 25.67
N TYR A 139 8.93 -16.39 25.89
CA TYR A 139 8.47 -15.57 27.02
C TYR A 139 7.10 -14.89 26.84
N LEU A 140 6.53 -14.94 25.63
CA LEU A 140 5.23 -14.33 25.29
C LEU A 140 4.08 -15.34 25.27
N SER A 141 4.36 -16.64 25.39
CA SER A 141 3.39 -17.61 25.89
C SER A 141 3.32 -17.50 27.41
N GLN A 142 2.56 -16.52 27.90
CA GLN A 142 2.06 -16.62 29.28
C GLN A 142 0.64 -17.16 29.21
N ASP A 143 0.46 -18.35 29.80
CA ASP A 143 -0.83 -18.91 30.19
C ASP A 143 -1.60 -17.96 31.14
#